data_AF-A0A0M2XYF9-F1
#
_entry.id   AF-A0A0M2XYF9-F1
#
_cell.length_a   1.000
_cell.length_b   1.000
_cell.length_c   1.000
_cell.angle_alpha   90.00
_cell.angle_beta   90.00
_cell.angle_gamma   90.00
#
_symmetry.space_group_name_H-M   'P 1'
#
loop_
_entity.id
_entity.type
_entity.pdbx_description
1 polymer ?
#
loop_
_entity_poly.entity_id
_entity_poly.type
_entity_poly.pdbx_seq_one_letter_code
_entity_poly.pdbx_strand_id
1 'polypeptide(L)'
;MNTQLRDPLFKLLQIGLWGRGNLDITIPLSESEWADLYNWSVSHTVEGIIFDSFAFLNEDQLPPQSLRLKWAVKVDQIERHNIEMNKVIASQYSAFKELGIQPILQKGQGVAQLYLNPLHRICGDIDWHFEDNGYAIARKYIKEKGIIVEDTKSFSLHYNYDNQFIEHHKQLFDLRNPLIQPYLRSISKYYREKQGILKIEDVAVRILAPELQLFQVNSHILKHLITFGIGLRQFCDSARLYAQYSNQIDAEALKKIYQKTGILKWTHLLHQILVNYIGLPKSNLPFPYPENIDSAWMLEEIWFGGNFGYHDKRYAEGKVNNAVSVHPDGAKRLWQNFKRYLPYAPQEAIFFPIMHFYSKFIGIDRD
;
A
#
# COMPACT_ATOMS: atom_id res chain seq x y z
N MET A 1 11.65 -16.28 13.31
CA MET A 1 11.69 -14.87 13.78
C MET A 1 11.39 -14.89 15.25
N ASN A 2 12.12 -14.13 16.07
CA ASN A 2 11.80 -13.99 17.49
C ASN A 2 10.48 -13.20 17.61
N THR A 3 9.45 -13.74 18.25
CA THR A 3 8.17 -13.03 18.43
C THR A 3 8.23 -11.98 19.54
N GLN A 4 9.27 -12.00 20.39
CA GLN A 4 9.43 -11.09 21.53
C GLN A 4 9.65 -9.62 21.12
N LEU A 5 10.29 -9.38 19.97
CA LEU A 5 10.57 -8.03 19.48
C LEU A 5 9.41 -7.45 18.64
N ARG A 6 8.32 -8.20 18.46
CA ARG A 6 7.15 -7.71 17.72
C ARG A 6 6.49 -6.52 18.41
N ASP A 7 6.30 -6.62 19.72
CA ASP A 7 5.61 -5.58 20.48
C ASP A 7 6.44 -4.28 20.54
N PRO A 8 7.77 -4.31 20.82
CA PRO A 8 8.62 -3.14 20.65
C PRO A 8 8.55 -2.51 19.26
N LEU A 9 8.56 -3.31 18.18
CA LEU A 9 8.47 -2.80 16.81
C LEU A 9 7.16 -2.04 16.59
N PHE A 10 6.02 -2.62 16.96
CA PHE A 10 4.73 -1.95 16.80
C PHE A 10 4.61 -0.71 17.67
N LYS A 11 5.17 -0.71 18.88
CA LYS A 11 5.16 0.46 19.75
C LYS A 11 5.97 1.61 19.15
N LEU A 12 7.18 1.34 18.66
CA LEU A 12 7.99 2.32 17.94
C LEU A 12 7.26 2.84 16.69
N LEU A 13 6.67 1.94 15.91
CA LEU A 13 5.88 2.29 14.73
C LEU A 13 4.71 3.22 15.08
N GLN A 14 3.97 2.92 16.14
CA GLN A 14 2.87 3.76 16.62
C GLN A 14 3.37 5.15 17.03
N ILE A 15 4.46 5.22 17.81
CA ILE A 15 5.02 6.51 18.25
C ILE A 15 5.40 7.36 17.05
N GLY A 16 6.11 6.79 16.07
CA GLY A 16 6.49 7.51 14.86
C GLY A 16 5.32 7.89 13.96
N LEU A 17 4.32 7.01 13.80
CA LEU A 17 3.16 7.26 12.96
C LEU A 17 2.24 8.35 13.53
N TRP A 18 2.15 8.45 14.85
CA TRP A 18 1.21 9.34 15.55
C TRP A 18 1.88 10.51 16.27
N GLY A 19 3.21 10.54 16.35
CA GLY A 19 3.97 11.62 16.98
C GLY A 19 3.70 11.75 18.48
N ARG A 20 3.39 10.64 19.14
CA ARG A 20 3.06 10.58 20.58
C ARG A 20 3.13 9.17 21.13
N GLY A 21 3.32 9.06 22.43
CA GLY A 21 3.38 7.80 23.17
C GLY A 21 4.77 7.58 23.77
N ASN A 22 4.91 6.53 24.57
CA ASN A 22 6.16 6.18 25.24
C ASN A 22 6.52 4.72 24.94
N LEU A 23 7.80 4.41 24.87
CA LEU A 23 8.25 3.03 24.77
C LEU A 23 8.23 2.41 26.17
N ASP A 24 7.12 1.77 26.55
CA ASP A 24 6.91 1.20 27.88
C ASP A 24 7.68 -0.14 28.06
N ILE A 25 8.99 -0.11 27.88
CA ILE A 25 9.87 -1.28 28.05
C ILE A 25 10.62 -1.15 29.37
N THR A 26 10.46 -2.16 30.25
CA THR A 26 11.10 -2.20 31.57
C THR A 26 12.57 -2.61 31.53
N ILE A 27 13.03 -3.26 30.46
CA ILE A 27 14.41 -3.73 30.26
C ILE A 27 14.91 -3.16 28.93
N PRO A 28 15.99 -2.35 28.91
CA PRO A 28 16.55 -1.84 27.66
C PRO A 28 16.88 -2.97 26.69
N LEU A 29 16.55 -2.75 25.41
CA LEU A 29 16.87 -3.71 24.36
C LEU A 29 18.38 -3.75 24.14
N SER A 30 18.92 -4.96 23.99
CA SER A 30 20.32 -5.20 23.63
C SER A 30 20.64 -4.71 22.22
N GLU A 31 21.93 -4.54 21.93
CA GLU A 31 22.40 -4.13 20.59
C GLU A 31 21.95 -5.09 19.48
N SER A 32 21.96 -6.40 19.72
CA SER A 32 21.47 -7.39 18.75
C SER A 32 19.97 -7.29 18.51
N GLU A 33 19.19 -7.02 19.56
CA GLU A 33 17.73 -6.84 19.42
C GLU A 33 17.40 -5.57 18.63
N TRP A 34 18.14 -4.49 18.85
CA TRP A 34 18.04 -3.28 18.04
C TRP A 34 18.43 -3.53 16.57
N ALA A 35 19.45 -4.34 16.32
CA ALA A 35 19.84 -4.72 14.96
C ALA A 35 18.75 -5.55 14.26
N ASP A 36 18.08 -6.45 14.99
CA ASP A 36 16.92 -7.20 14.48
C ASP A 36 15.73 -6.27 14.18
N LEU A 37 15.42 -5.32 15.06
CA LEU A 37 14.38 -4.31 14.84
C LEU A 37 14.68 -3.46 13.59
N TYR A 38 15.93 -3.05 13.40
CA TYR A 38 16.35 -2.35 12.18
C TYR A 38 16.04 -3.20 10.94
N ASN A 39 16.48 -4.46 10.92
CA ASN A 39 16.28 -5.34 9.78
C ASN A 39 14.80 -5.58 9.49
N TRP A 40 13.95 -5.72 10.51
CA TRP A 40 12.51 -5.89 10.34
C TRP A 40 11.82 -4.62 9.85
N SER A 41 12.24 -3.46 10.36
CA SER A 41 11.73 -2.17 9.87
C SER A 41 11.95 -2.03 8.36
N VAL A 42 13.15 -2.39 7.89
CA VAL A 42 13.50 -2.42 6.46
C VAL A 42 12.68 -3.45 5.69
N SER A 43 12.54 -4.69 6.21
CA SER A 43 11.74 -5.71 5.52
C SER A 43 10.25 -5.36 5.43
N HIS A 44 9.75 -4.52 6.32
CA HIS A 44 8.36 -4.02 6.30
C HIS A 44 8.22 -2.63 5.67
N THR A 45 9.32 -2.02 5.19
CA THR A 45 9.38 -0.69 4.58
C THR A 45 8.86 0.43 5.49
N VAL A 46 9.17 0.34 6.79
CA VAL A 46 8.74 1.30 7.83
C VAL A 46 9.92 1.91 8.59
N GLU A 47 11.16 1.75 8.10
CA GLU A 47 12.35 2.24 8.80
C GLU A 47 12.35 3.76 9.02
N GLY A 48 11.80 4.55 8.09
CA GLY A 48 11.66 6.00 8.26
C GLY A 48 10.62 6.38 9.30
N ILE A 49 9.50 5.65 9.36
CA ILE A 49 8.45 5.89 10.37
C ILE A 49 8.96 5.50 11.75
N ILE A 50 9.72 4.40 11.88
CA ILE A 50 10.33 4.04 13.17
C ILE A 50 11.38 5.07 13.57
N PHE A 51 12.15 5.61 12.64
CA PHE A 51 13.10 6.68 12.94
C PHE A 51 12.41 7.93 13.52
N ASP A 52 11.22 8.28 13.03
CA ASP A 52 10.42 9.39 13.58
C ASP A 52 10.07 9.22 15.06
N SER A 53 10.02 7.97 15.55
CA SER A 53 9.75 7.71 16.96
C SER A 53 10.87 8.19 17.88
N PHE A 54 12.12 8.27 17.40
CA PHE A 54 13.29 8.55 18.24
C PHE A 54 13.22 9.92 18.92
N ALA A 55 12.55 10.89 18.30
CA ALA A 55 12.33 12.21 18.89
C ALA A 55 11.46 12.18 20.15
N PHE A 56 10.78 11.06 20.44
CA PHE A 56 9.90 10.86 21.58
C PHE A 56 10.45 9.88 22.62
N LEU A 57 11.68 9.39 22.44
CA LEU A 57 12.31 8.41 23.32
C LEU A 57 13.37 9.08 24.21
N ASN A 58 13.56 8.53 25.40
CA ASN A 58 14.69 8.89 26.26
C ASN A 58 15.99 8.26 25.75
N GLU A 59 17.16 8.78 26.15
CA GLU A 59 18.46 8.31 25.65
C GLU A 59 18.72 6.82 25.96
N ASP A 60 18.22 6.30 27.08
CA ASP A 60 18.29 4.89 27.48
C ASP A 60 17.33 3.97 26.69
N GLN A 61 16.38 4.56 25.96
CA GLN A 61 15.42 3.89 25.09
C GLN A 61 15.81 3.99 23.61
N LEU A 62 16.92 4.65 23.29
CA LEU A 62 17.41 4.78 21.92
C LEU A 62 18.33 3.61 21.54
N PRO A 63 18.42 3.28 20.24
CA PRO A 63 19.43 2.33 19.79
C PRO A 63 20.85 2.88 19.99
N PRO A 64 21.87 1.99 20.00
CA PRO A 64 23.27 2.40 20.02
C PRO A 64 23.59 3.45 18.96
N GLN A 65 24.52 4.36 19.27
CA GLN A 65 24.83 5.51 18.41
C GLN A 65 25.22 5.11 16.98
N SER A 66 25.98 4.02 16.81
CA SER A 66 26.34 3.46 15.51
C SER A 66 25.12 3.10 14.67
N LEU A 67 24.10 2.51 15.29
CA LEU A 67 22.87 2.12 14.62
C LEU A 67 21.95 3.33 14.37
N ARG A 68 21.93 4.34 15.25
CA ARG A 68 21.27 5.62 14.99
C ARG A 68 21.82 6.31 13.75
N LEU A 69 23.15 6.36 13.60
CA LEU A 69 23.80 6.92 12.40
C LEU A 69 23.43 6.13 11.13
N LYS A 70 23.42 4.80 11.21
CA LYS A 70 22.97 3.95 10.10
C LYS A 70 21.52 4.25 9.68
N TRP A 71 20.63 4.42 10.66
CA TRP A 71 19.24 4.82 10.42
C TRP A 71 19.14 6.18 9.76
N ALA A 72 19.85 7.18 10.28
CA ALA A 72 19.85 8.54 9.74
C ALA A 72 20.28 8.56 8.26
N VAL A 73 21.36 7.84 7.91
CA VAL A 73 21.80 7.70 6.50
C VAL A 73 20.70 7.06 5.64
N LYS A 74 20.02 6.04 6.16
CA LYS A 74 18.95 5.37 5.43
C LYS A 74 17.73 6.29 5.21
N VAL A 75 17.36 7.08 6.21
CA VAL A 75 16.25 8.04 6.13
C VAL A 75 16.57 9.18 5.17
N ASP A 76 17.76 9.74 5.23
CA ASP A 76 18.18 10.78 4.28
C ASP A 76 18.20 10.26 2.81
N GLN A 77 18.53 8.98 2.57
CA GLN A 77 18.33 8.37 1.25
C GLN A 77 16.85 8.31 0.84
N ILE A 78 15.96 7.99 1.78
CA ILE A 78 14.52 7.93 1.53
C ILE A 78 13.98 9.32 1.21
N GLU A 79 14.38 10.35 1.96
CA GLU A 79 13.99 11.73 1.72
C GLU A 79 14.42 12.20 0.33
N ARG A 80 15.69 12.00 -0.02
CA ARG A 80 16.23 12.36 -1.34
C ARG A 80 15.47 11.67 -2.47
N HIS A 81 15.16 10.38 -2.31
CA HIS A 81 14.39 9.65 -3.32
C HIS A 81 12.94 10.15 -3.44
N ASN A 82 12.27 10.46 -2.33
CA ASN A 82 10.94 11.05 -2.32
C ASN A 82 10.90 12.42 -3.01
N ILE A 83 11.89 13.27 -2.77
CA ILE A 83 12.02 14.59 -3.44
C ILE A 83 12.13 14.41 -4.96
N GLU A 84 12.98 13.51 -5.44
CA GLU A 84 13.09 13.26 -6.88
C GLU A 84 11.80 12.67 -7.47
N MET A 85 11.13 11.78 -6.75
CA MET A 85 9.83 11.26 -7.19
C MET A 85 8.76 12.34 -7.29
N ASN A 86 8.69 13.27 -6.33
CA ASN A 86 7.74 14.39 -6.37
C ASN A 86 7.97 15.30 -7.58
N LYS A 87 9.24 15.58 -7.93
CA LYS A 87 9.59 16.32 -9.15
C LYS A 87 9.10 15.61 -10.42
N VAL A 88 9.28 14.28 -10.49
CA VAL A 88 8.80 13.47 -11.63
C VAL A 88 7.28 13.49 -11.72
N ILE A 89 6.57 13.36 -10.59
CA ILE A 89 5.10 13.46 -10.54
C ILE A 89 4.64 14.82 -11.06
N ALA A 90 5.22 15.92 -10.57
CA ALA A 90 4.87 17.28 -10.98
C ALA A 90 5.11 17.52 -12.48
N SER A 91 6.26 17.06 -12.98
CA SER A 91 6.64 17.14 -14.39
C SER A 91 5.70 16.34 -15.30
N GLN A 92 5.44 15.07 -14.98
CA GLN A 92 4.54 14.23 -15.77
C GLN A 92 3.09 14.71 -15.73
N TYR A 93 2.60 15.12 -14.56
CA TYR A 93 1.26 15.66 -14.42
C TYR A 93 1.07 16.87 -15.35
N SER A 94 2.05 17.78 -15.37
CA SER A 94 2.01 18.97 -16.22
C SER A 94 2.05 18.61 -17.70
N ALA A 95 2.96 17.70 -18.10
CA ALA A 95 3.06 17.22 -19.47
C ALA A 95 1.77 16.54 -19.96
N PHE A 96 1.13 15.71 -19.13
CA PHE A 96 -0.15 15.10 -19.46
C PHE A 96 -1.26 16.15 -19.58
N LYS A 97 -1.28 17.16 -18.72
CA LYS A 97 -2.25 18.26 -18.78
C LYS A 97 -2.13 19.06 -20.08
N GLU A 98 -0.92 19.31 -20.57
CA GLU A 98 -0.66 19.99 -21.86
C GLU A 98 -1.20 19.19 -23.05
N LEU A 99 -1.26 17.86 -22.96
CA LEU A 99 -1.90 16.99 -23.96
C LEU A 99 -3.44 16.97 -23.86
N GLY A 100 -4.02 17.76 -22.97
CA GLY A 100 -5.46 17.82 -22.74
C GLY A 100 -6.01 16.63 -21.93
N ILE A 101 -5.15 15.82 -21.31
CA ILE A 101 -5.58 14.72 -20.44
C ILE A 101 -5.28 15.06 -18.98
N GLN A 102 -6.17 14.67 -18.08
CA GLN A 102 -5.99 14.89 -16.65
C GLN A 102 -5.71 13.55 -15.99
N PRO A 103 -4.47 13.23 -15.60
CA PRO A 103 -4.21 11.99 -14.88
C PRO A 103 -4.71 12.09 -13.44
N ILE A 104 -4.87 10.95 -12.77
CA ILE A 104 -5.20 10.84 -11.35
C ILE A 104 -4.04 10.09 -10.70
N LEU A 105 -3.35 10.74 -9.76
CA LEU A 105 -2.30 10.10 -8.97
C LEU A 105 -2.96 9.12 -7.99
N GLN A 106 -2.48 7.88 -7.99
CA GLN A 106 -2.99 6.83 -7.12
C GLN A 106 -1.95 6.50 -6.04
N LYS A 107 -2.42 6.15 -4.84
CA LYS A 107 -1.59 5.58 -3.75
C LYS A 107 -0.32 6.43 -3.50
N GLY A 108 0.81 5.77 -3.21
CA GLY A 108 2.14 6.37 -3.29
C GLY A 108 2.30 7.71 -2.58
N GLN A 109 2.84 8.69 -3.32
CA GLN A 109 3.11 10.04 -2.81
C GLN A 109 1.85 10.80 -2.42
N GLY A 110 0.70 10.50 -3.02
CA GLY A 110 -0.57 11.09 -2.62
C GLY A 110 -0.92 10.75 -1.17
N VAL A 111 -0.70 9.49 -0.77
CA VAL A 111 -0.91 9.04 0.61
C VAL A 111 0.24 9.48 1.52
N ALA A 112 1.46 9.62 1.00
CA ALA A 112 2.61 10.12 1.78
C ALA A 112 2.35 11.49 2.42
N GLN A 113 1.62 12.38 1.74
CA GLN A 113 1.27 13.70 2.28
C GLN A 113 0.36 13.65 3.52
N LEU A 114 -0.22 12.48 3.82
CA LEU A 114 -1.03 12.27 5.02
C LEU A 114 -0.19 11.87 6.22
N TYR A 115 1.12 11.62 6.09
CA TYR A 115 2.03 11.31 7.22
C TYR A 115 2.48 12.59 7.94
N LEU A 116 3.01 12.46 9.16
CA LEU A 116 3.59 13.59 9.89
C LEU A 116 4.82 14.15 9.16
N ASN A 117 5.69 13.25 8.69
CA ASN A 117 6.83 13.56 7.84
C ASN A 117 6.66 12.84 6.48
N PRO A 118 6.05 13.49 5.47
CA PRO A 118 5.78 12.86 4.18
C PRO A 118 7.02 12.23 3.51
N LEU A 119 8.19 12.86 3.66
CA LEU A 119 9.44 12.41 3.05
C LEU A 119 10.08 11.19 3.73
N HIS A 120 9.58 10.76 4.89
CA HIS A 120 10.09 9.58 5.60
C HIS A 120 9.32 8.30 5.25
N ARG A 121 8.16 8.43 4.58
CA ARG A 121 7.46 7.27 4.00
C ARG A 121 8.26 6.78 2.79
N ILE A 122 8.63 5.50 2.78
CA ILE A 122 9.30 4.90 1.62
C ILE A 122 8.35 4.88 0.43
N CYS A 123 8.80 5.43 -0.69
CA CYS A 123 8.05 5.36 -1.94
C CYS A 123 8.25 4.03 -2.67
N GLY A 124 7.29 3.70 -3.52
CA GLY A 124 7.34 2.54 -4.42
C GLY A 124 7.42 3.03 -5.85
N ASP A 125 6.39 2.74 -6.61
CA ASP A 125 6.15 3.22 -7.96
C ASP A 125 5.28 4.50 -8.00
N ILE A 126 5.26 5.15 -9.16
CA ILE A 126 4.28 6.19 -9.48
C ILE A 126 3.12 5.52 -10.23
N ASP A 127 1.95 5.49 -9.61
CA ASP A 127 0.74 4.93 -10.20
C ASP A 127 -0.16 6.03 -10.79
N TRP A 128 -0.37 5.99 -12.11
CA TRP A 128 -1.31 6.87 -12.79
C TRP A 128 -2.57 6.11 -13.23
N HIS A 129 -3.72 6.75 -13.06
CA HIS A 129 -4.94 6.37 -13.76
C HIS A 129 -5.47 7.51 -14.62
N PHE A 130 -6.15 7.15 -15.69
CA PHE A 130 -6.64 8.08 -16.68
C PHE A 130 -8.11 7.83 -16.94
N GLU A 131 -8.87 8.91 -17.04
CA GLU A 131 -10.28 8.87 -17.43
C GLU A 131 -10.40 8.91 -18.96
N ASP A 132 -11.56 8.47 -19.46
CA ASP A 132 -11.91 8.49 -20.88
C ASP A 132 -10.81 7.83 -21.75
N ASN A 133 -10.41 8.46 -22.86
CA ASN A 133 -9.33 7.94 -23.73
C ASN A 133 -7.91 8.31 -23.23
N GLY A 134 -7.78 8.85 -22.02
CA GLY A 134 -6.52 9.40 -21.52
C GLY A 134 -5.39 8.37 -21.41
N TYR A 135 -5.72 7.11 -21.10
CA TYR A 135 -4.73 6.02 -21.04
C TYR A 135 -4.05 5.80 -22.41
N ALA A 136 -4.83 5.75 -23.49
CA ALA A 136 -4.30 5.53 -24.84
C ALA A 136 -3.46 6.73 -25.32
N ILE A 137 -3.91 7.95 -25.00
CA ILE A 137 -3.17 9.19 -25.31
C ILE A 137 -1.83 9.21 -24.56
N ALA A 138 -1.84 8.95 -23.24
CA ALA A 138 -0.64 8.89 -22.43
C ALA A 138 0.32 7.81 -22.93
N ARG A 139 -0.18 6.61 -23.24
CA ARG A 139 0.62 5.51 -23.79
C ARG A 139 1.29 5.89 -25.10
N LYS A 140 0.54 6.50 -26.04
CA LYS A 140 1.08 6.98 -27.31
C LYS A 140 2.16 8.03 -27.09
N TYR A 141 1.91 9.01 -26.23
CA TYR A 141 2.86 10.07 -25.90
C TYR A 141 4.19 9.53 -25.33
N ILE A 142 4.13 8.58 -24.39
CA ILE A 142 5.33 7.96 -23.83
C ILE A 142 6.12 7.20 -24.90
N LYS A 143 5.44 6.45 -25.78
CA LYS A 143 6.10 5.76 -26.91
C LYS A 143 6.73 6.73 -27.92
N GLU A 144 6.07 7.84 -28.24
CA GLU A 144 6.60 8.86 -29.15
C GLU A 144 7.86 9.56 -28.62
N LYS A 145 8.06 9.57 -27.28
CA LYS A 145 9.32 10.00 -26.65
C LYS A 145 10.45 8.97 -26.74
N GLY A 146 10.22 7.82 -27.38
CA GLY A 146 11.21 6.73 -27.47
C GLY A 146 11.40 5.96 -26.16
N ILE A 147 10.49 6.12 -25.18
CA ILE A 147 10.54 5.38 -23.92
C ILE A 147 10.02 3.96 -24.16
N ILE A 148 10.79 2.97 -23.69
CA ILE A 148 10.40 1.56 -23.77
C ILE A 148 9.29 1.32 -22.74
N VAL A 149 8.14 0.86 -23.24
CA VAL A 149 6.96 0.52 -22.46
C VAL A 149 6.72 -0.98 -22.52
N GLU A 150 6.41 -1.58 -21.38
CA GLU A 150 6.04 -2.98 -21.29
C GLU A 150 4.62 -3.12 -20.75
N ASP A 151 3.74 -3.80 -21.49
CA ASP A 151 2.40 -4.11 -21.03
C ASP A 151 2.43 -5.28 -20.04
N THR A 152 1.71 -5.11 -18.93
CA THR A 152 1.65 -6.11 -17.86
C THR A 152 0.43 -7.02 -18.03
N LYS A 153 0.48 -8.15 -17.32
CA LYS A 153 -0.65 -9.10 -17.23
C LYS A 153 -1.75 -8.59 -16.28
N SER A 154 -1.75 -7.32 -15.88
CA SER A 154 -2.68 -6.75 -14.89
C SER A 154 -3.50 -5.55 -15.40
N PHE A 155 -3.67 -5.42 -16.72
CA PHE A 155 -4.36 -4.27 -17.32
C PHE A 155 -3.65 -2.94 -17.02
N SER A 156 -2.33 -2.99 -17.05
CA SER A 156 -1.46 -1.83 -16.89
C SER A 156 -0.29 -1.93 -17.86
N LEU A 157 0.46 -0.84 -17.96
CA LEU A 157 1.79 -0.82 -18.55
C LEU A 157 2.76 -0.21 -17.54
N HIS A 158 4.03 -0.56 -17.65
CA HIS A 158 5.09 0.08 -16.87
C HIS A 158 6.22 0.59 -17.75
N TYR A 159 6.97 1.56 -17.22
CA TYR A 159 8.19 2.09 -17.82
C TYR A 159 9.06 2.78 -16.77
N ASN A 160 10.33 3.01 -17.10
CA ASN A 160 11.22 3.85 -16.30
C ASN A 160 11.31 5.25 -16.92
N TYR A 161 11.25 6.28 -16.08
CA TYR A 161 11.38 7.67 -16.49
C TYR A 161 12.08 8.46 -15.37
N ASP A 162 13.18 9.13 -15.69
CA ASP A 162 14.00 9.87 -14.72
C ASP A 162 14.35 9.05 -13.46
N ASN A 163 14.75 7.79 -13.67
CA ASN A 163 15.07 6.80 -12.62
C ASN A 163 13.90 6.46 -11.67
N GLN A 164 12.66 6.77 -12.05
CA GLN A 164 11.46 6.35 -11.34
C GLN A 164 10.73 5.27 -12.13
N PHE A 165 10.22 4.27 -11.42
CA PHE A 165 9.36 3.25 -11.99
C PHE A 165 7.91 3.74 -11.99
N ILE A 166 7.26 3.65 -13.14
CA ILE A 166 5.95 4.25 -13.38
C ILE A 166 5.01 3.21 -13.96
N GLU A 167 3.80 3.15 -13.42
CA GLU A 167 2.74 2.26 -13.86
C GLU A 167 1.51 3.08 -14.27
N HIS A 168 1.00 2.83 -15.48
CA HIS A 168 -0.31 3.35 -15.88
C HIS A 168 -1.35 2.24 -15.75
N HIS A 169 -2.42 2.50 -14.99
CA HIS A 169 -3.49 1.56 -14.72
C HIS A 169 -4.72 1.84 -15.58
N LYS A 170 -5.20 0.85 -16.34
CA LYS A 170 -6.49 0.93 -17.05
C LYS A 170 -7.67 0.86 -16.08
N GLN A 171 -7.51 0.16 -14.97
CA GLN A 171 -8.54 -0.03 -13.97
C GLN A 171 -8.21 0.74 -12.70
N LEU A 172 -9.21 1.37 -12.09
CA LEU A 172 -9.00 2.16 -10.88
C LEU A 172 -8.82 1.29 -9.63
N PHE A 173 -9.42 0.09 -9.61
CA PHE A 173 -9.44 -0.77 -8.43
C PHE A 173 -8.93 -2.17 -8.75
N ASP A 174 -8.19 -2.72 -7.79
CA ASP A 174 -7.47 -4.00 -7.88
C ASP A 174 -8.36 -5.22 -7.54
N LEU A 175 -9.66 -5.18 -7.88
CA LEU A 175 -10.56 -6.31 -7.67
C LEU A 175 -10.86 -7.03 -8.97
N ARG A 176 -10.64 -8.35 -8.97
CA ARG A 176 -10.72 -9.19 -10.16
C ARG A 176 -12.09 -9.78 -10.41
N ASN A 177 -13.03 -9.70 -9.47
CA ASN A 177 -14.40 -10.17 -9.68
C ASN A 177 -15.09 -9.44 -10.86
N PRO A 178 -15.46 -10.14 -11.96
CA PRO A 178 -16.11 -9.52 -13.12
C PRO A 178 -17.53 -9.00 -12.82
N LEU A 179 -18.23 -9.60 -11.85
CA LEU A 179 -19.63 -9.28 -11.52
C LEU A 179 -19.79 -7.88 -10.91
N ILE A 180 -18.73 -7.36 -10.28
CA ILE A 180 -18.74 -6.03 -9.66
C ILE A 180 -18.18 -4.94 -10.56
N GLN A 181 -17.61 -5.28 -11.73
CA GLN A 181 -17.00 -4.29 -12.63
C GLN A 181 -17.97 -3.19 -13.10
N PRO A 182 -19.26 -3.48 -13.42
CA PRO A 182 -20.23 -2.43 -13.72
C PRO A 182 -20.46 -1.48 -12.54
N TYR A 183 -20.48 -2.00 -11.32
CA TYR A 183 -20.61 -1.21 -10.10
C TYR A 183 -19.35 -0.37 -9.84
N LEU A 184 -18.16 -0.93 -10.02
CA LEU A 184 -16.90 -0.19 -9.90
C LEU A 184 -16.83 0.98 -10.87
N ARG A 185 -17.25 0.78 -12.13
CA ARG A 185 -17.34 1.87 -13.12
C ARG A 185 -18.37 2.92 -12.72
N SER A 186 -19.52 2.52 -12.16
CA SER A 186 -20.56 3.47 -11.75
C SER A 186 -20.13 4.32 -10.57
N ILE A 187 -19.43 3.76 -9.57
CA ILE A 187 -18.89 4.54 -8.46
C ILE A 187 -17.75 5.46 -8.92
N SER A 188 -16.85 5.01 -9.80
CA SER A 188 -15.80 5.89 -10.35
C SER A 188 -16.40 7.12 -11.03
N LYS A 189 -17.47 6.94 -11.82
CA LYS A 189 -18.19 8.05 -12.46
C LYS A 189 -18.89 8.95 -11.44
N TYR A 190 -19.54 8.38 -10.43
CA TYR A 190 -20.25 9.14 -9.39
C TYR A 190 -19.32 10.03 -8.57
N TYR A 191 -18.08 9.57 -8.30
CA TYR A 191 -17.09 10.32 -7.52
C TYR A 191 -16.19 11.23 -8.36
N ARG A 192 -16.40 11.33 -9.68
CA ARG A 192 -15.57 12.17 -10.57
C ARG A 192 -15.49 13.62 -10.12
N GLU A 193 -16.64 14.22 -9.82
CA GLU A 193 -16.74 15.62 -9.35
C GLU A 193 -16.34 15.79 -7.87
N LYS A 194 -16.03 14.70 -7.17
CA LYS A 194 -15.60 14.70 -5.76
C LYS A 194 -14.10 14.44 -5.60
N GLN A 195 -13.36 14.41 -6.71
CA GLN A 195 -11.92 14.20 -6.72
C GLN A 195 -11.20 15.31 -5.93
N GLY A 196 -10.11 14.92 -5.28
CA GLY A 196 -9.28 15.84 -4.53
C GLY A 196 -8.18 16.46 -5.39
N ILE A 197 -7.59 17.53 -4.88
CA ILE A 197 -6.37 18.13 -5.41
C ILE A 197 -5.35 18.17 -4.28
N LEU A 198 -4.13 17.75 -4.59
CA LEU A 198 -2.99 17.80 -3.69
C LEU A 198 -1.90 18.64 -4.35
N LYS A 199 -1.26 19.52 -3.57
CA LYS A 199 -0.09 20.25 -4.03
C LYS A 199 1.14 19.35 -3.87
N ILE A 200 1.76 18.96 -4.98
CA ILE A 200 3.06 18.26 -5.01
C ILE A 200 4.03 19.18 -5.75
N GLU A 201 5.13 19.55 -5.10
CA GLU A 201 5.93 20.71 -5.50
C GLU A 201 5.03 21.95 -5.63
N ASP A 202 5.04 22.64 -6.77
CA ASP A 202 4.12 23.75 -7.07
C ASP A 202 2.95 23.36 -8.01
N VAL A 203 2.73 22.06 -8.21
CA VAL A 203 1.70 21.55 -9.13
C VAL A 203 0.49 21.02 -8.36
N ALA A 204 -0.70 21.47 -8.78
CA ALA A 204 -1.98 20.98 -8.31
C ALA A 204 -2.30 19.63 -8.97
N VAL A 205 -1.91 18.54 -8.31
CA VAL A 205 -2.07 17.15 -8.77
C VAL A 205 -3.43 16.61 -8.36
N ARG A 206 -4.14 16.01 -9.30
CA ARG A 206 -5.46 15.40 -9.07
C ARG A 206 -5.33 14.02 -8.41
N ILE A 207 -6.15 13.79 -7.38
CA ILE A 207 -6.24 12.53 -6.64
C ILE A 207 -7.71 12.08 -6.53
N LEU A 208 -7.94 10.85 -6.10
CA LEU A 208 -9.29 10.33 -5.89
C LEU A 208 -10.02 11.04 -4.75
N ALA A 209 -11.35 10.93 -4.75
CA ALA A 209 -12.17 11.28 -3.58
C ALA A 209 -11.73 10.46 -2.34
N PRO A 210 -11.82 11.00 -1.11
CA PRO A 210 -11.39 10.32 0.10
C PRO A 210 -11.91 8.88 0.26
N GLU A 211 -13.19 8.62 -0.04
CA GLU A 211 -13.79 7.28 0.02
C GLU A 211 -13.14 6.31 -0.98
N LEU A 212 -12.84 6.80 -2.20
CA LEU A 212 -12.22 5.98 -3.23
C LEU A 212 -10.72 5.77 -2.98
N GLN A 213 -10.02 6.71 -2.34
CA GLN A 213 -8.64 6.49 -1.87
C GLN A 213 -8.59 5.36 -0.82
N LEU A 214 -9.48 5.42 0.18
CA LEU A 214 -9.61 4.38 1.20
C LEU A 214 -9.98 3.02 0.60
N PHE A 215 -10.96 2.99 -0.30
CA PHE A 215 -11.35 1.76 -0.98
C PHE A 215 -10.21 1.21 -1.84
N GLN A 216 -9.49 2.07 -2.58
CA GLN A 216 -8.36 1.67 -3.41
C GLN A 216 -7.23 1.08 -2.58
N VAL A 217 -6.73 1.80 -1.57
CA VAL A 217 -5.62 1.31 -0.71
C VAL A 217 -6.01 0.01 -0.02
N ASN A 218 -7.23 -0.10 0.51
CA ASN A 218 -7.66 -1.32 1.20
C ASN A 218 -7.82 -2.51 0.23
N SER A 219 -8.42 -2.32 -0.95
CA SER A 219 -8.51 -3.39 -1.96
C SER A 219 -7.13 -3.83 -2.46
N HIS A 220 -6.17 -2.91 -2.54
CA HIS A 220 -4.79 -3.20 -2.89
C HIS A 220 -4.08 -4.02 -1.80
N ILE A 221 -4.32 -3.72 -0.51
CA ILE A 221 -3.85 -4.57 0.59
C ILE A 221 -4.38 -6.00 0.45
N LEU A 222 -5.69 -6.15 0.23
CA LEU A 222 -6.32 -7.46 0.05
C LEU A 222 -5.71 -8.24 -1.13
N LYS A 223 -5.51 -7.59 -2.28
CA LYS A 223 -4.85 -8.18 -3.46
C LYS A 223 -3.51 -8.82 -3.07
N HIS A 224 -2.63 -8.05 -2.43
CA HIS A 224 -1.29 -8.56 -2.06
C HIS A 224 -1.34 -9.67 -1.02
N LEU A 225 -2.23 -9.55 -0.04
CA LEU A 225 -2.49 -10.58 0.97
C LEU A 225 -2.97 -11.91 0.36
N ILE A 226 -3.83 -11.87 -0.66
CA ILE A 226 -4.24 -13.07 -1.39
C ILE A 226 -3.07 -13.65 -2.21
N THR A 227 -2.24 -12.79 -2.81
CA THR A 227 -1.27 -13.23 -3.81
C THR A 227 0.04 -13.80 -3.22
N PHE A 228 0.69 -13.07 -2.30
CA PHE A 228 2.00 -13.47 -1.78
C PHE A 228 2.28 -12.94 -0.38
N GLY A 229 2.01 -11.66 -0.11
CA GLY A 229 2.32 -11.01 1.18
C GLY A 229 2.42 -9.50 1.02
N ILE A 230 2.41 -8.76 2.12
CA ILE A 230 2.46 -7.29 2.13
C ILE A 230 3.16 -6.78 3.39
N GLY A 231 3.88 -5.65 3.27
CA GLY A 231 4.58 -5.02 4.38
C GLY A 231 3.66 -4.22 5.31
N LEU A 232 4.21 -3.68 6.41
CA LEU A 232 3.45 -2.86 7.35
C LEU A 232 3.15 -1.45 6.80
N ARG A 233 3.94 -0.97 5.84
CA ARG A 233 3.74 0.35 5.20
C ARG A 233 2.33 0.52 4.65
N GLN A 234 1.77 -0.49 3.99
CA GLN A 234 0.44 -0.38 3.40
C GLN A 234 -0.67 -0.33 4.47
N PHE A 235 -0.47 -0.93 5.64
CA PHE A 235 -1.38 -0.76 6.79
C PHE A 235 -1.23 0.63 7.41
N CYS A 236 -0.02 1.19 7.45
CA CYS A 236 0.21 2.57 7.85
C CYS A 236 -0.50 3.54 6.90
N ASP A 237 -0.43 3.31 5.59
CA ASP A 237 -1.13 4.09 4.55
C ASP A 237 -2.64 4.10 4.81
N SER A 238 -3.23 2.92 5.05
CA SER A 238 -4.65 2.79 5.38
C SER A 238 -5.02 3.52 6.68
N ALA A 239 -4.20 3.38 7.73
CA ALA A 239 -4.42 4.05 9.01
C ALA A 239 -4.36 5.58 8.87
N ARG A 240 -3.37 6.13 8.15
CA ARG A 240 -3.26 7.58 7.91
C ARG A 240 -4.44 8.11 7.10
N LEU A 241 -4.91 7.37 6.09
CA LEU A 241 -6.11 7.72 5.35
C LEU A 241 -7.34 7.81 6.26
N TYR A 242 -7.59 6.80 7.10
CA TYR A 242 -8.71 6.83 8.04
C TYR A 242 -8.60 7.99 9.04
N ALA A 243 -7.42 8.21 9.62
CA ALA A 243 -7.22 9.29 10.57
C ALA A 243 -7.49 10.66 9.95
N GLN A 244 -6.93 10.95 8.78
CA GLN A 244 -7.04 12.27 8.14
C GLN A 244 -8.41 12.53 7.51
N TYR A 245 -9.05 11.50 6.96
CA TYR A 245 -10.32 11.66 6.24
C TYR A 245 -11.56 11.27 7.06
N SER A 246 -11.43 10.85 8.32
CA SER A 246 -12.56 10.43 9.16
C SER A 246 -13.75 11.40 9.19
N ASN A 247 -13.49 12.71 9.15
CA ASN A 247 -14.53 13.76 9.13
C ASN A 247 -14.94 14.23 7.71
N GLN A 248 -14.35 13.66 6.66
CA GLN A 248 -14.55 14.08 5.26
C GLN A 248 -15.29 13.03 4.43
N ILE A 249 -15.45 11.81 4.94
CA ILE A 249 -16.06 10.69 4.23
C ILE A 249 -17.53 10.52 4.60
N ASP A 250 -18.33 10.10 3.62
CA ASP A 250 -19.62 9.46 3.89
C ASP A 250 -19.38 8.01 4.34
N ALA A 251 -19.46 7.80 5.65
CA ALA A 251 -19.26 6.51 6.30
C ALA A 251 -20.18 5.40 5.77
N GLU A 252 -21.46 5.71 5.53
CA GLU A 252 -22.44 4.74 5.04
C GLU A 252 -22.21 4.42 3.57
N ALA A 253 -21.84 5.42 2.75
CA ALA A 253 -21.45 5.19 1.37
C ALA A 253 -20.21 4.29 1.27
N LEU A 254 -19.17 4.55 2.07
CA LEU A 254 -17.96 3.73 2.09
C LEU A 254 -18.24 2.29 2.55
N LYS A 255 -19.04 2.12 3.61
CA LYS A 255 -19.51 0.79 4.06
C LYS A 255 -20.25 0.03 2.96
N LYS A 256 -21.14 0.73 2.24
CA LYS A 256 -21.90 0.16 1.12
C LYS A 256 -21.00 -0.25 -0.03
N ILE A 257 -19.92 0.48 -0.32
CA ILE A 257 -18.90 0.07 -1.30
C ILE A 257 -18.26 -1.26 -0.88
N TYR A 258 -17.82 -1.40 0.37
CA TYR A 258 -17.24 -2.66 0.86
C TYR A 258 -18.24 -3.83 0.85
N GLN A 259 -19.52 -3.57 1.13
CA GLN A 259 -20.58 -4.57 1.04
C GLN A 259 -20.82 -5.03 -0.40
N LYS A 260 -20.99 -4.08 -1.33
CA LYS A 260 -21.31 -4.35 -2.73
C LYS A 260 -20.16 -5.03 -3.48
N THR A 261 -18.92 -4.78 -3.05
CA THR A 261 -17.72 -5.41 -3.61
C THR A 261 -17.36 -6.73 -2.93
N GLY A 262 -18.08 -7.10 -1.87
CA GLY A 262 -17.94 -8.40 -1.21
C GLY A 262 -16.75 -8.52 -0.26
N ILE A 263 -16.15 -7.39 0.15
CA ILE A 263 -14.95 -7.37 1.00
C ILE A 263 -15.20 -6.82 2.42
N LEU A 264 -16.44 -6.49 2.80
CA LEU A 264 -16.76 -5.93 4.13
C LEU A 264 -16.23 -6.80 5.29
N LYS A 265 -16.41 -8.13 5.22
CA LYS A 265 -15.94 -9.02 6.30
C LYS A 265 -14.42 -8.98 6.44
N TRP A 266 -13.70 -8.90 5.32
CA TRP A 266 -12.26 -8.69 5.34
C TRP A 266 -11.89 -7.31 5.87
N THR A 267 -12.64 -6.26 5.52
CA THR A 267 -12.42 -4.91 6.06
C THR A 267 -12.55 -4.86 7.59
N HIS A 268 -13.44 -5.66 8.19
CA HIS A 268 -13.49 -5.78 9.65
C HIS A 268 -12.19 -6.34 10.26
N LEU A 269 -11.57 -7.35 9.63
CA LEU A 269 -10.26 -7.84 10.04
C LEU A 269 -9.20 -6.75 9.94
N LEU A 270 -9.21 -6.01 8.82
CA LEU A 270 -8.29 -4.89 8.60
C LEU A 270 -8.45 -3.87 9.72
N HIS A 271 -9.66 -3.41 10.00
CA HIS A 271 -9.94 -2.43 11.06
C HIS A 271 -9.45 -2.89 12.43
N GLN A 272 -9.65 -4.15 12.78
CA GLN A 272 -9.14 -4.72 14.02
C GLN A 272 -7.60 -4.66 14.08
N ILE A 273 -6.90 -4.96 12.97
CA ILE A 273 -5.44 -4.82 12.93
C ILE A 273 -4.98 -3.37 13.05
N LEU A 274 -5.65 -2.44 12.33
CA LEU A 274 -5.30 -1.03 12.36
C LEU A 274 -5.44 -0.45 13.78
N VAL A 275 -6.51 -0.81 14.49
CA VAL A 275 -6.74 -0.35 15.87
C VAL A 275 -5.75 -1.01 16.84
N ASN A 276 -5.64 -2.34 16.82
CA ASN A 276 -4.92 -3.07 17.85
C ASN A 276 -3.39 -2.99 17.71
N TYR A 277 -2.86 -2.86 16.49
CA TYR A 277 -1.42 -2.96 16.23
C TYR A 277 -0.83 -1.69 15.59
N ILE A 278 -1.56 -1.03 14.69
CA ILE A 278 -1.08 0.22 14.06
C ILE A 278 -1.39 1.45 14.92
N GLY A 279 -2.29 1.34 15.90
CA GLY A 279 -2.64 2.40 16.84
C GLY A 279 -3.62 3.44 16.29
N LEU A 280 -4.39 3.09 15.25
CA LEU A 280 -5.48 3.94 14.76
C LEU A 280 -6.55 4.11 15.85
N PRO A 281 -6.93 5.34 16.24
CA PRO A 281 -8.02 5.52 17.19
C PRO A 281 -9.33 4.93 16.64
N LYS A 282 -10.03 4.12 17.45
CA LYS A 282 -11.31 3.48 17.06
C LYS A 282 -12.35 4.50 16.58
N SER A 283 -12.31 5.74 17.08
CA SER A 283 -13.17 6.85 16.67
C SER A 283 -12.94 7.35 15.25
N ASN A 284 -11.80 7.05 14.63
CA ASN A 284 -11.52 7.41 13.23
C ASN A 284 -12.05 6.36 12.22
N LEU A 285 -12.60 5.24 12.69
CA LEU A 285 -13.20 4.25 11.80
C LEU A 285 -14.58 4.71 11.33
N PRO A 286 -14.93 4.49 10.05
CA PRO A 286 -16.22 4.91 9.50
C PRO A 286 -17.40 4.12 10.07
N PHE A 287 -17.19 2.88 10.51
CA PHE A 287 -18.24 2.02 11.03
C PHE A 287 -17.64 0.98 11.99
N PRO A 288 -18.45 0.44 12.93
CA PRO A 288 -17.97 -0.57 13.87
C PRO A 288 -17.70 -1.92 13.18
N TYR A 289 -16.76 -2.68 13.73
CA TYR A 289 -16.52 -4.09 13.39
C TYR A 289 -16.90 -5.02 14.57
N PRO A 290 -17.28 -6.28 14.31
CA PRO A 290 -17.59 -7.23 15.38
C PRO A 290 -16.36 -7.53 16.26
N GLU A 291 -16.53 -7.51 17.58
CA GLU A 291 -15.41 -7.63 18.54
C GLU A 291 -14.82 -9.04 18.62
N ASN A 292 -15.63 -10.08 18.36
CA ASN A 292 -15.22 -11.49 18.45
C ASN A 292 -14.61 -12.03 17.14
N ILE A 293 -14.08 -11.16 16.28
CA ILE A 293 -13.35 -11.59 15.09
C ILE A 293 -11.92 -11.92 15.49
N ASP A 294 -11.39 -13.04 14.98
CA ASP A 294 -9.98 -13.38 15.12
C ASP A 294 -9.17 -12.86 13.91
N SER A 295 -8.39 -11.79 14.15
CA SER A 295 -7.43 -11.25 13.18
C SER A 295 -5.99 -11.72 13.41
N ALA A 296 -5.72 -12.55 14.42
CA ALA A 296 -4.35 -12.92 14.80
C ALA A 296 -3.66 -13.69 13.66
N TRP A 297 -4.37 -14.59 13.00
CA TRP A 297 -3.84 -15.32 11.84
C TRP A 297 -3.40 -14.37 10.71
N MET A 298 -4.11 -13.25 10.50
CA MET A 298 -3.77 -12.29 9.44
C MET A 298 -2.54 -11.47 9.83
N LEU A 299 -2.42 -11.10 11.11
CA LEU A 299 -1.22 -10.47 11.64
C LEU A 299 0.02 -11.36 11.45
N GLU A 300 -0.08 -12.65 11.75
CA GLU A 300 1.04 -13.59 11.53
C GLU A 300 1.46 -13.63 10.06
N GLU A 301 0.52 -13.63 9.12
CA GLU A 301 0.85 -13.59 7.69
C GLU A 301 1.51 -12.27 7.26
N ILE A 302 1.07 -11.14 7.82
CA ILE A 302 1.71 -9.84 7.58
C ILE A 302 3.14 -9.87 8.12
N TRP A 303 3.32 -10.39 9.34
CA TRP A 303 4.59 -10.45 10.04
C TRP A 303 5.61 -11.31 9.30
N PHE A 304 5.24 -12.55 8.93
CA PHE A 304 6.16 -13.45 8.22
C PHE A 304 6.32 -13.10 6.74
N GLY A 305 5.29 -12.55 6.10
CA GLY A 305 5.35 -12.18 4.70
C GLY A 305 6.39 -11.10 4.43
N GLY A 306 6.44 -10.06 5.26
CA GLY A 306 7.23 -8.86 4.96
C GLY A 306 6.79 -8.20 3.65
N ASN A 307 7.57 -7.24 3.15
CA ASN A 307 7.27 -6.54 1.91
C ASN A 307 7.21 -7.52 0.73
N PHE A 308 6.02 -7.65 0.14
CA PHE A 308 5.70 -8.54 -0.97
C PHE A 308 6.08 -10.01 -0.77
N GLY A 309 6.17 -10.51 0.47
CA GLY A 309 6.41 -11.94 0.67
C GLY A 309 7.85 -12.40 0.38
N TYR A 310 8.79 -11.49 0.09
CA TYR A 310 10.19 -11.81 -0.25
C TYR A 310 11.02 -12.27 0.95
N HIS A 311 10.60 -11.90 2.16
CA HIS A 311 11.33 -12.20 3.40
C HIS A 311 10.75 -13.42 4.15
N ASP A 312 9.78 -14.11 3.54
CA ASP A 312 9.11 -15.24 4.16
C ASP A 312 9.98 -16.50 4.14
N LYS A 313 10.68 -16.73 5.25
CA LYS A 313 11.57 -17.89 5.44
C LYS A 313 10.82 -19.23 5.35
N ARG A 314 9.50 -19.26 5.51
CA ARG A 314 8.69 -20.51 5.42
C ARG A 314 8.70 -21.11 4.01
N TYR A 315 9.00 -20.30 3.00
CA TYR A 315 9.03 -20.71 1.59
C TYR A 315 10.41 -20.55 0.95
N ALA A 316 11.46 -20.17 1.70
CA ALA A 316 12.77 -19.82 1.13
C ALA A 316 13.41 -20.96 0.31
N GLU A 317 13.14 -22.22 0.65
CA GLU A 317 13.64 -23.42 -0.04
C GLU A 317 12.67 -23.95 -1.12
N GLY A 318 11.55 -23.26 -1.35
CA GLY A 318 10.52 -23.65 -2.30
C GLY A 318 10.96 -23.53 -3.76
N LYS A 319 10.31 -24.28 -4.66
CA LYS A 319 10.61 -24.18 -6.11
C LYS A 319 9.91 -22.97 -6.71
N VAL A 320 10.63 -22.21 -7.54
CA VAL A 320 10.06 -21.10 -8.30
C VAL A 320 9.49 -21.62 -9.62
N ASN A 321 8.25 -21.26 -9.92
CA ASN A 321 7.64 -21.52 -11.22
C ASN A 321 7.07 -20.20 -11.77
N ASN A 322 7.86 -19.52 -12.62
CA ASN A 322 7.53 -18.22 -13.20
C ASN A 322 6.23 -18.22 -14.03
N ALA A 323 5.70 -19.39 -14.42
CA ALA A 323 4.39 -19.48 -15.05
C ALA A 323 3.24 -19.25 -14.04
N VAL A 324 3.45 -19.54 -12.75
CA VAL A 324 2.45 -19.46 -11.68
C VAL A 324 2.72 -18.30 -10.72
N SER A 325 3.97 -18.10 -10.31
CA SER A 325 4.39 -17.03 -9.42
C SER A 325 5.89 -16.80 -9.53
N VAL A 326 6.31 -15.54 -9.34
CA VAL A 326 7.73 -15.18 -9.18
C VAL A 326 8.27 -15.55 -7.80
N HIS A 327 7.41 -15.98 -6.86
CA HIS A 327 7.81 -16.39 -5.53
C HIS A 327 7.98 -17.92 -5.42
N PRO A 328 8.93 -18.38 -4.57
CA PRO A 328 9.04 -19.79 -4.19
C PRO A 328 7.72 -20.37 -3.70
N ASP A 329 7.40 -21.60 -4.12
CA ASP A 329 6.18 -22.33 -3.74
C ASP A 329 4.88 -21.55 -4.01
N GLY A 330 4.88 -20.65 -5.00
CA GLY A 330 3.77 -19.72 -5.23
C GLY A 330 2.39 -20.36 -5.42
N ALA A 331 2.29 -21.54 -6.03
CA ALA A 331 1.02 -22.26 -6.15
C ALA A 331 0.47 -22.69 -4.77
N LYS A 332 1.35 -23.18 -3.90
CA LYS A 332 1.02 -23.60 -2.53
C LYS A 332 0.61 -22.39 -1.69
N ARG A 333 1.32 -21.26 -1.83
CA ARG A 333 0.99 -19.98 -1.19
C ARG A 333 -0.39 -19.50 -1.61
N LEU A 334 -0.66 -19.44 -2.92
CA LEU A 334 -1.97 -19.04 -3.46
C LEU A 334 -3.10 -19.95 -2.94
N TRP A 335 -2.88 -21.25 -2.85
CA TRP A 335 -3.88 -22.18 -2.32
C TRP A 335 -4.14 -22.00 -0.82
N GLN A 336 -3.09 -21.79 -0.02
CA GLN A 336 -3.22 -21.52 1.41
C GLN A 336 -3.94 -20.20 1.66
N ASN A 337 -3.57 -19.16 0.91
CA ASN A 337 -4.23 -17.86 0.98
C ASN A 337 -5.68 -17.94 0.52
N PHE A 338 -5.97 -18.65 -0.57
CA PHE A 338 -7.35 -18.92 -1.02
C PHE A 338 -8.22 -19.45 0.13
N LYS A 339 -7.78 -20.50 0.82
CA LYS A 339 -8.52 -21.07 1.96
C LYS A 339 -8.73 -20.07 3.10
N ARG A 340 -7.71 -19.27 3.41
CA ARG A 340 -7.76 -18.28 4.50
C ARG A 340 -8.69 -17.11 4.20
N TYR A 341 -8.69 -16.61 2.95
CA TYR A 341 -9.46 -15.43 2.56
C TYR A 341 -10.88 -15.74 2.07
N LEU A 342 -11.18 -16.99 1.68
CA LEU A 342 -12.51 -17.41 1.24
C LEU A 342 -13.65 -17.02 2.22
N PRO A 343 -13.52 -17.15 3.56
CA PRO A 343 -14.57 -16.73 4.49
C PRO A 343 -14.84 -15.21 4.54
N TYR A 344 -13.85 -14.41 4.13
CA TYR A 344 -13.83 -12.95 4.36
C TYR A 344 -13.99 -12.12 3.07
N ALA A 345 -13.55 -12.65 1.94
CA ALA A 345 -13.67 -12.04 0.61
C ALA A 345 -13.91 -13.14 -0.45
N PRO A 346 -15.02 -13.90 -0.38
CA PRO A 346 -15.20 -15.14 -1.14
C PRO A 346 -15.12 -14.93 -2.65
N GLN A 347 -15.79 -13.89 -3.15
CA GLN A 347 -15.82 -13.60 -4.58
C GLN A 347 -14.42 -13.26 -5.08
N GLU A 348 -13.67 -12.42 -4.36
CA GLU A 348 -12.32 -12.06 -4.76
C GLU A 348 -11.36 -13.25 -4.65
N ALA A 349 -11.44 -14.04 -3.57
CA ALA A 349 -10.62 -15.25 -3.41
C ALA A 349 -10.84 -16.25 -4.57
N ILE A 350 -12.08 -16.41 -5.05
CA ILE A 350 -12.42 -17.29 -6.17
C ILE A 350 -11.96 -16.70 -7.52
N PHE A 351 -12.32 -15.45 -7.80
CA PHE A 351 -12.06 -14.85 -9.12
C PHE A 351 -10.61 -14.44 -9.31
N PHE A 352 -9.87 -14.13 -8.26
CA PHE A 352 -8.47 -13.70 -8.35
C PHE A 352 -7.59 -14.70 -9.13
N PRO A 353 -7.45 -15.99 -8.73
CA PRO A 353 -6.58 -16.93 -9.44
C PRO A 353 -7.04 -17.17 -10.88
N ILE A 354 -8.36 -17.22 -11.11
CA ILE A 354 -8.97 -17.39 -12.43
C ILE A 354 -8.56 -16.22 -13.32
N MET A 355 -8.87 -15.00 -12.91
CA MET A 355 -8.65 -13.79 -13.70
C MET A 355 -7.18 -13.43 -13.81
N HIS A 356 -6.34 -13.77 -12.83
CA HIS A 356 -4.89 -13.64 -12.93
C HIS A 356 -4.32 -14.55 -14.03
N PHE A 357 -4.89 -15.75 -14.20
CA PHE A 357 -4.53 -16.63 -15.31
C PHE A 357 -5.04 -16.07 -16.65
N TYR A 358 -6.30 -15.65 -16.73
CA TYR A 358 -6.90 -15.13 -17.97
C TYR A 358 -6.32 -13.78 -18.42
N SER A 359 -5.90 -12.91 -17.51
CA SER A 359 -5.36 -11.58 -17.85
C SER A 359 -4.06 -11.64 -18.65
N LYS A 360 -3.40 -12.80 -18.71
CA LYS A 360 -2.31 -13.08 -19.66
C LYS A 360 -2.73 -13.03 -21.13
N PHE A 361 -4.01 -13.28 -21.41
CA PHE A 361 -4.55 -13.32 -22.77
C PHE A 361 -5.33 -12.05 -23.13
N ILE A 362 -5.98 -11.42 -22.14
CA ILE A 362 -6.92 -10.29 -22.36
C ILE A 362 -6.42 -8.94 -21.81
N GLY A 363 -5.38 -8.92 -20.99
CA GLY A 363 -4.90 -7.70 -20.31
C GLY A 363 -3.87 -6.89 -21.08
N ILE A 364 -3.22 -7.53 -22.05
CA ILE A 364 -2.17 -6.96 -22.90
C ILE A 364 -2.86 -6.22 -24.05
N ASP A 365 -2.60 -4.91 -24.18
CA ASP A 365 -3.00 -4.21 -25.39
C ASP A 365 -2.15 -4.74 -26.54
N ARG A 366 -2.83 -5.20 -27.59
CA ARG A 366 -2.23 -5.44 -28.90
C ARG A 366 -2.52 -4.19 -29.71
N ASP A 367 -1.85 -3.11 -29.36
CA ASP A 367 -1.84 -1.93 -30.21
C ASP A 367 -1.29 -2.24 -31.60
#